data_AF-A0A9D1MDZ5-F1
#
_entry.id   AF-A0A9D1MDZ5-F1
#
_cell.length_a   1.000
_cell.length_b   1.000
_cell.length_c   1.000
_cell.angle_alpha   90.00
_cell.angle_beta   90.00
_cell.angle_gamma   90.00
#
_symmetry.space_group_name_H-M   'P 1'
#
loop_
_entity.id
_entity.type
_entity.pdbx_description
1 polymer ?
#
loop_
_entity_poly.entity_id
_entity_poly.type
_entity_poly.pdbx_seq_one_letter_code
_entity_poly.pdbx_strand_id
1 'polypeptide(L)'
;MRMKEAKTSHDALLRQIGRNMRICRRRAGYRAGTAAELLELTERTLCAYERAEHEMTLRTAVSIAMLYRTTLSKMLGYKKEGRKSTSSGKLIYSFKVLRKRLGYTQAEFAAEIGISKATLSKYENKQPDISICTFYVLCEKCGLDEKGMDELARAVVIFRG
;
A
#
# COMPACT_ATOMS: atom_id res chain seq x y z
N MET A 1 21.02 1.58 -17.45
CA MET A 1 20.20 0.37 -17.72
C MET A 1 19.18 0.07 -16.61
N ARG A 2 19.48 0.26 -15.30
CA ARG A 2 18.57 0.01 -14.16
C ARG A 2 17.23 0.77 -14.11
N MET A 3 17.09 1.97 -14.70
CA MET A 3 15.86 2.77 -14.56
C MET A 3 14.66 2.25 -15.37
N LYS A 4 14.90 1.50 -16.46
CA LYS A 4 13.82 0.94 -17.29
C LYS A 4 13.15 -0.27 -16.62
N GLU A 5 13.92 -1.06 -15.87
CA GLU A 5 13.41 -2.24 -15.14
C GLU A 5 12.53 -1.83 -13.95
N ALA A 6 12.93 -0.81 -13.18
CA ALA A 6 12.17 -0.31 -12.04
C ALA A 6 10.80 0.28 -12.45
N LYS A 7 10.76 1.04 -13.57
CA LYS A 7 9.51 1.58 -14.12
C LYS A 7 8.57 0.48 -14.62
N THR A 8 9.13 -0.54 -15.27
CA THR A 8 8.37 -1.70 -15.76
C THR A 8 7.75 -2.49 -14.60
N SER A 9 8.46 -2.63 -13.48
CA SER A 9 7.96 -3.28 -12.26
C SER A 9 6.87 -2.48 -11.55
N HIS A 10 7.01 -1.15 -11.49
CA HIS A 10 5.99 -0.25 -10.92
C HIS A 10 4.67 -0.33 -11.70
N ASP A 11 4.73 -0.22 -13.02
CA ASP A 11 3.54 -0.27 -13.88
C ASP A 11 2.89 -1.66 -13.89
N ALA A 12 3.68 -2.71 -13.70
CA ALA A 12 3.16 -4.07 -13.52
C ALA A 12 2.38 -4.20 -12.20
N LEU A 13 2.90 -3.65 -11.11
CA LEU A 13 2.23 -3.64 -9.81
C LEU A 13 0.91 -2.86 -9.87
N LEU A 14 0.89 -1.66 -10.46
CA LEU A 14 -0.35 -0.89 -10.63
C LEU A 14 -1.40 -1.67 -11.43
N ARG A 15 -1.00 -2.34 -12.53
CA ARG A 15 -1.89 -3.20 -13.31
C ARG A 15 -2.42 -4.39 -12.52
N GLN A 16 -1.61 -4.98 -11.64
CA GLN A 16 -2.07 -6.03 -10.74
C GLN A 16 -3.11 -5.49 -9.75
N ILE A 17 -2.81 -4.38 -9.08
CA ILE A 17 -3.70 -3.74 -8.10
C ILE A 17 -5.04 -3.38 -8.75
N GLY A 18 -5.01 -2.71 -9.91
CA GLY A 18 -6.22 -2.30 -10.62
C GLY A 18 -7.11 -3.48 -11.03
N ARG A 19 -6.52 -4.57 -11.54
CA ARG A 19 -7.24 -5.81 -11.86
C ARG A 19 -7.86 -6.44 -10.61
N ASN A 20 -7.09 -6.56 -9.53
CA ASN A 20 -7.57 -7.16 -8.29
C ASN A 20 -8.69 -6.35 -7.65
N MET A 21 -8.59 -5.02 -7.67
CA MET A 21 -9.66 -4.12 -7.22
C MET A 21 -10.95 -4.36 -7.98
N ARG A 22 -10.89 -4.42 -9.32
CA ARG A 22 -12.06 -4.68 -10.15
C ARG A 22 -12.71 -6.03 -9.83
N ILE A 23 -11.89 -7.06 -9.60
CA ILE A 23 -12.36 -8.39 -9.19
C ILE A 23 -13.03 -8.32 -7.81
N CYS A 24 -12.39 -7.69 -6.83
CA CYS A 24 -12.93 -7.54 -5.47
C CYS A 24 -14.24 -6.78 -5.46
N ARG A 25 -14.33 -5.65 -6.19
CA ARG A 25 -15.55 -4.86 -6.32
C ARG A 25 -16.71 -5.70 -6.87
N ARG A 26 -16.48 -6.43 -7.95
CA ARG A 26 -17.50 -7.30 -8.57
C ARG A 26 -17.94 -8.42 -7.64
N ARG A 27 -17.00 -9.04 -6.91
CA ARG A 27 -17.31 -10.06 -5.90
C ARG A 27 -18.11 -9.51 -4.72
N ALA A 28 -17.87 -8.26 -4.34
CA ALA A 28 -18.65 -7.56 -3.34
C ALA A 28 -20.02 -7.08 -3.85
N GLY A 29 -20.35 -7.30 -5.14
CA GLY A 29 -21.65 -6.99 -5.71
C GLY A 29 -21.82 -5.56 -6.20
N TYR A 30 -20.75 -4.76 -6.25
CA TYR A 30 -20.86 -3.34 -6.58
C TYR A 30 -20.62 -3.04 -8.07
N ARG A 31 -21.46 -2.16 -8.64
CA ARG A 31 -21.17 -1.44 -9.89
C ARG A 31 -20.12 -0.35 -9.63
N ALA A 32 -19.43 0.10 -10.68
CA ALA A 32 -18.35 1.08 -10.54
C ALA A 32 -18.89 2.42 -10.01
N GLY A 33 -19.98 2.95 -10.59
CA GLY A 33 -20.65 4.14 -10.07
C GLY A 33 -21.04 4.06 -8.59
N THR A 34 -21.77 3.00 -8.19
CA THR A 34 -22.20 2.82 -6.78
C THR A 34 -21.02 2.69 -5.82
N ALA A 35 -19.97 1.95 -6.19
CA ALA A 35 -18.78 1.86 -5.35
C ALA A 35 -18.08 3.21 -5.21
N ALA A 36 -17.98 3.96 -6.31
CA ALA A 36 -17.32 5.27 -6.30
C ALA A 36 -18.06 6.26 -5.40
N GLU A 37 -19.39 6.29 -5.47
CA GLU A 37 -20.24 7.12 -4.60
C GLU A 37 -20.01 6.79 -3.11
N LEU A 38 -20.04 5.51 -2.73
CA LEU A 38 -19.77 5.06 -1.36
C LEU A 38 -18.34 5.35 -0.87
N LEU A 39 -17.40 5.60 -1.80
CA LEU A 39 -16.01 5.95 -1.50
C LEU A 39 -15.77 7.47 -1.57
N GLU A 40 -16.80 8.27 -1.84
CA GLU A 40 -16.69 9.71 -2.09
C GLU A 40 -15.73 10.03 -3.25
N LEU A 41 -15.76 9.19 -4.30
CA LEU A 41 -14.98 9.32 -5.52
C LEU A 41 -15.90 9.49 -6.72
N THR A 42 -15.35 10.02 -7.82
CA THR A 42 -16.04 9.91 -9.11
C THR A 42 -15.89 8.50 -9.69
N GLU A 43 -16.88 8.03 -10.45
CA GLU A 43 -16.79 6.75 -11.17
C GLU A 43 -15.56 6.73 -12.10
N ARG A 44 -15.23 7.88 -12.71
CA ARG A 44 -14.03 8.05 -13.54
C ARG A 44 -12.75 7.79 -12.75
N THR A 45 -12.64 8.35 -11.54
CA THR A 45 -11.48 8.16 -10.67
C THR A 45 -11.32 6.68 -10.29
N LEU A 46 -12.41 6.02 -9.89
CA LEU A 46 -12.38 4.59 -9.57
C LEU A 46 -11.99 3.74 -10.79
N CYS A 47 -12.55 4.02 -11.96
CA CYS A 47 -12.19 3.34 -13.20
C CYS A 47 -10.73 3.58 -13.62
N ALA A 48 -10.18 4.77 -13.35
CA ALA A 48 -8.78 5.08 -13.61
C ALA A 48 -7.85 4.25 -12.71
N TYR A 49 -8.21 4.04 -11.45
CA TYR A 49 -7.52 3.11 -10.55
C TYR A 49 -7.58 1.67 -11.06
N GLU A 50 -8.75 1.18 -11.45
CA GLU A 50 -8.92 -0.19 -11.96
C GLU A 50 -8.15 -0.46 -13.26
N ARG A 51 -7.94 0.60 -14.06
CA ARG A 51 -7.18 0.54 -15.31
C ARG A 51 -5.70 0.85 -15.13
N ALA A 52 -5.23 1.07 -13.90
CA ALA A 52 -3.85 1.41 -13.58
C ALA A 52 -3.37 2.72 -14.24
N GLU A 53 -4.30 3.63 -14.56
CA GLU A 53 -3.99 4.94 -15.13
C GLU A 53 -3.56 5.93 -14.06
N HIS A 54 -4.03 5.73 -12.82
CA HIS A 54 -3.73 6.57 -11.68
C HIS A 54 -3.34 5.70 -10.49
N GLU A 55 -2.35 6.16 -9.73
CA GLU A 55 -2.02 5.58 -8.44
C GLU A 55 -2.94 6.14 -7.37
N MET A 56 -3.30 5.30 -6.39
CA MET A 56 -4.06 5.70 -5.21
C MET A 56 -3.16 5.86 -4.00
N THR A 57 -3.64 6.59 -3.00
CA THR A 57 -3.00 6.62 -1.69
C THR A 57 -3.36 5.38 -0.87
N LEU A 58 -2.58 5.11 0.17
CA LEU A 58 -2.83 4.03 1.12
C LEU A 58 -4.20 4.20 1.80
N ARG A 59 -4.60 5.41 2.18
CA ARG A 59 -5.92 5.65 2.76
C ARG A 59 -7.04 5.23 1.83
N THR A 60 -7.00 5.69 0.58
CA THR A 60 -7.99 5.33 -0.43
C THR A 60 -8.02 3.82 -0.64
N ALA A 61 -6.86 3.17 -0.72
CA ALA A 61 -6.78 1.72 -0.85
C ALA A 61 -7.41 0.98 0.36
N VAL A 62 -7.19 1.47 1.58
CA VAL A 62 -7.81 0.90 2.80
C VAL A 62 -9.32 1.08 2.79
N SER A 63 -9.83 2.26 2.46
CA SER A 63 -11.28 2.49 2.34
C SER A 63 -11.94 1.57 1.31
N ILE A 64 -11.27 1.38 0.16
CA ILE A 64 -11.70 0.46 -0.89
C ILE A 64 -11.73 -1.00 -0.38
N ALA A 65 -10.66 -1.44 0.29
CA ALA A 65 -10.59 -2.79 0.84
C ALA A 65 -11.70 -3.04 1.87
N MET A 66 -11.98 -2.06 2.73
CA MET A 66 -13.08 -2.12 3.70
C MET A 66 -14.44 -2.22 3.03
N LEU A 67 -14.73 -1.35 2.05
CA LEU A 67 -15.98 -1.38 1.30
C LEU A 67 -16.20 -2.73 0.61
N TYR A 68 -15.14 -3.28 0.00
CA TYR A 68 -15.21 -4.58 -0.70
C TYR A 68 -15.10 -5.79 0.22
N ARG A 69 -15.07 -5.59 1.55
CA ARG A 69 -14.96 -6.64 2.56
C ARG A 69 -13.77 -7.58 2.31
N THR A 70 -12.62 -7.02 1.96
CA THR A 70 -11.37 -7.73 1.73
C THR A 70 -10.23 -7.14 2.57
N THR A 71 -9.11 -7.85 2.66
CA THR A 71 -7.88 -7.29 3.22
C THR A 71 -7.11 -6.47 2.18
N LEU A 72 -6.28 -5.53 2.64
CA LEU A 72 -5.42 -4.75 1.75
C LEU A 72 -4.41 -5.68 1.09
N SER A 73 -3.77 -6.55 1.87
CA SER A 73 -2.84 -7.57 1.36
C SER A 73 -3.41 -8.37 0.18
N LYS A 74 -4.64 -8.88 0.31
CA LYS A 74 -5.35 -9.62 -0.74
C LYS A 74 -5.68 -8.75 -1.95
N MET A 75 -6.11 -7.50 -1.72
CA MET A 75 -6.41 -6.57 -2.80
C MET A 75 -5.17 -6.20 -3.61
N LEU A 76 -4.02 -6.06 -2.96
CA LEU A 76 -2.74 -5.80 -3.65
C LEU A 76 -2.15 -7.07 -4.28
N GLY A 77 -2.69 -8.25 -3.96
CA GLY A 77 -2.12 -9.53 -4.38
C GLY A 77 -0.78 -9.82 -3.73
N TYR A 78 -0.56 -9.27 -2.52
CA TYR A 78 0.63 -9.51 -1.73
C TYR A 78 0.62 -10.96 -1.23
N LYS A 79 1.57 -11.77 -1.70
CA LYS A 79 1.79 -13.14 -1.23
C LYS A 79 3.27 -13.28 -0.92
N LYS A 80 3.62 -13.54 0.33
CA LYS A 80 5.01 -13.79 0.68
C LYS A 80 5.34 -15.27 0.44
N GLU A 81 6.15 -15.55 -0.57
CA GLU A 81 6.78 -16.87 -0.69
C GLU A 81 7.91 -17.01 0.36
N GLY A 82 7.79 -18.03 1.22
CA GLY A 82 8.97 -18.75 1.71
C GLY A 82 9.83 -18.16 2.84
N ARG A 83 9.37 -17.24 3.71
CA ARG A 83 10.09 -16.97 4.99
C ARG A 83 9.19 -17.08 6.21
N LYS A 84 9.59 -17.92 7.17
CA LYS A 84 8.98 -18.05 8.49
C LYS A 84 8.77 -16.66 9.11
N SER A 85 7.54 -16.40 9.54
CA SER A 85 7.14 -15.17 10.20
C SER A 85 8.04 -14.92 11.42
N THR A 86 8.88 -13.89 11.37
CA THR A 86 9.65 -13.40 12.52
C THR A 86 8.98 -12.15 13.06
N SER A 87 7.76 -12.26 13.60
CA SER A 87 7.32 -11.39 14.69
C SER A 87 5.99 -11.81 15.30
N SER A 88 6.08 -12.69 16.29
CA SER A 88 5.08 -12.98 17.33
C SER A 88 4.97 -11.86 18.38
N GLY A 89 4.99 -10.59 17.96
CA GLY A 89 4.97 -9.45 18.87
C GLY A 89 3.99 -8.40 18.38
N LYS A 90 3.16 -7.89 19.28
CA LYS A 90 2.22 -6.77 19.07
C LYS A 90 3.04 -5.55 18.59
N LEU A 91 3.19 -5.40 17.28
CA LEU A 91 4.08 -4.41 16.69
C LEU A 91 3.31 -3.11 16.46
N ILE A 92 3.73 -2.07 17.16
CA ILE A 92 3.30 -0.70 16.89
C ILE A 92 4.06 -0.25 15.64
N TYR A 93 3.48 -0.48 14.47
CA TYR A 93 4.11 -0.18 13.19
C TYR A 93 3.96 1.30 12.83
N SER A 94 5.00 2.09 13.11
CA SER A 94 5.24 3.35 12.39
C SER A 94 6.47 3.20 11.50
N PHE A 95 6.56 3.98 10.42
CA PHE A 95 7.75 4.02 9.54
C PHE A 95 9.05 4.20 10.34
N LYS A 96 9.00 5.05 11.37
CA LYS A 96 10.12 5.34 12.27
C LYS A 96 10.53 4.12 13.11
N VAL A 97 9.55 3.38 13.65
CA VAL A 97 9.81 2.16 14.43
C VAL A 97 10.37 1.06 13.53
N LEU A 98 9.79 0.86 12.35
CA LEU A 98 10.27 -0.11 11.36
C LEU A 98 11.70 0.17 10.94
N ARG A 99 12.00 1.42 10.56
CA ARG A 99 13.35 1.84 10.18
C ARG A 99 14.37 1.57 11.29
N LYS A 100 14.06 2.01 12.52
CA LYS A 100 14.94 1.81 13.68
C LYS A 100 15.19 0.33 13.98
N ARG A 101 14.15 -0.50 13.89
CA ARG A 101 14.26 -1.96 14.09
C ARG A 101 15.18 -2.62 13.08
N LEU A 102 15.19 -2.12 11.84
CA LEU A 102 16.04 -2.62 10.76
C LEU A 102 17.46 -2.02 10.79
N GLY A 103 17.77 -1.13 11.74
CA GLY A 103 19.10 -0.53 11.88
C GLY A 103 19.42 0.56 10.85
N TYR A 104 18.45 1.03 10.07
CA TYR A 104 18.69 2.03 9.03
C TYR A 104 18.68 3.48 9.53
N THR A 105 19.55 4.30 8.96
CA THR A 105 19.39 5.76 8.98
C THR A 105 18.22 6.18 8.07
N GLN A 106 17.75 7.41 8.25
CA GLN A 106 16.66 7.95 7.42
C GLN A 106 17.06 8.06 5.94
N ALA A 107 18.33 8.33 5.64
CA ALA A 107 18.80 8.42 4.26
C ALA A 107 18.84 7.04 3.59
N GLU A 108 19.38 6.03 4.28
CA GLU A 108 19.46 4.65 3.76
C GLU A 108 18.08 4.06 3.55
N PHE A 109 17.17 4.22 4.50
CA PHE A 109 15.82 3.67 4.38
C PHE A 109 15.02 4.33 3.26
N ALA A 110 15.18 5.66 3.07
CA ALA A 110 14.54 6.38 1.98
C ALA A 110 15.05 5.91 0.60
N ALA A 111 16.37 5.72 0.47
CA ALA A 111 16.99 5.18 -0.74
C ALA A 111 16.49 3.75 -1.03
N GLU A 112 16.38 2.91 -0.01
CA GLU A 112 15.95 1.51 -0.13
C GLU A 112 14.51 1.37 -0.67
N ILE A 113 13.61 2.26 -0.25
CA ILE A 113 12.20 2.29 -0.69
C ILE A 113 11.97 3.24 -1.88
N GLY A 114 13.03 3.83 -2.45
CA GLY A 114 12.96 4.65 -3.66
C GLY A 114 12.35 6.04 -3.49
N ILE A 115 12.43 6.65 -2.30
CA ILE A 115 11.92 8.00 -2.03
C ILE A 115 13.01 8.94 -1.50
N SER A 116 12.72 10.25 -1.47
CA SER A 116 13.64 11.21 -0.86
C SER A 116 13.63 11.13 0.67
N LYS A 117 14.76 11.46 1.32
CA LYS A 117 14.84 11.59 2.79
C LYS A 117 13.78 12.57 3.34
N ALA A 118 13.53 13.67 2.62
CA ALA A 118 12.50 14.65 3.00
C ALA A 118 11.10 14.03 2.97
N THR A 119 10.81 13.19 1.97
CA THR A 119 9.55 12.43 1.86
C THR A 119 9.42 11.41 2.98
N LEU A 120 10.48 10.70 3.34
CA LEU A 120 10.45 9.78 4.47
C LEU A 120 10.23 10.50 5.80
N SER A 121 10.89 11.65 6.01
CA SER A 121 10.68 12.49 7.20
C SER A 121 9.24 12.92 7.35
N LYS A 122 8.65 13.32 6.23
CA LYS A 122 7.22 13.60 6.09
C LYS A 122 6.36 12.41 6.55
N TYR A 123 6.60 11.20 6.03
CA TYR A 123 5.87 9.99 6.43
C TYR A 123 6.06 9.63 7.92
N GLU A 124 7.28 9.75 8.46
CA GLU A 124 7.54 9.53 9.88
C GLU A 124 6.83 10.54 10.79
N ASN A 125 6.62 11.77 10.29
CA ASN A 125 5.92 12.85 10.98
C ASN A 125 4.45 12.97 10.57
N LYS A 126 3.85 11.88 10.04
CA LYS A 126 2.42 11.74 9.74
C LYS A 126 1.87 12.72 8.68
N GLN A 127 2.68 13.20 7.73
CA GLN A 127 2.30 14.20 6.69
C GLN A 127 3.12 13.98 5.41
N PRO A 128 2.64 13.81 4.15
CA PRO A 128 1.30 13.50 3.63
C PRO A 128 1.05 11.98 3.55
N ASP A 129 -0.10 11.59 2.98
CA ASP A 129 -0.47 10.18 2.73
C ASP A 129 0.52 9.49 1.77
N ILE A 130 0.80 8.21 1.99
CA ILE A 130 1.77 7.45 1.20
C ILE A 130 1.07 6.82 0.00
N SER A 131 1.78 6.71 -1.14
CA SER A 131 1.27 6.02 -2.32
C SER A 131 1.23 4.50 -2.09
N ILE A 132 0.32 3.80 -2.77
CA ILE A 132 0.16 2.36 -2.55
C ILE A 132 1.37 1.56 -3.04
N CYS A 133 2.05 1.98 -4.12
CA CYS A 133 3.25 1.31 -4.60
C CYS A 133 4.42 1.49 -3.64
N THR A 134 4.65 2.70 -3.11
CA THR A 134 5.69 2.91 -2.09
C THR A 134 5.41 2.09 -0.84
N PHE A 135 4.14 2.02 -0.41
CA PHE A 135 3.75 1.20 0.72
C PHE A 135 4.01 -0.30 0.48
N TYR A 136 3.67 -0.80 -0.71
CA TYR A 136 3.92 -2.18 -1.10
C TYR A 136 5.42 -2.52 -1.07
N VAL A 137 6.25 -1.70 -1.72
CA VAL A 137 7.71 -1.86 -1.74
C VAL A 137 8.28 -1.86 -0.33
N LEU A 138 7.81 -0.95 0.52
CA LEU A 138 8.24 -0.93 1.92
C LEU A 138 7.91 -2.25 2.64
N CYS A 139 6.72 -2.81 2.42
CA CYS A 139 6.35 -4.08 3.03
C CYS A 139 7.26 -5.22 2.55
N GLU A 140 7.55 -5.29 1.25
CA GLU A 140 8.50 -6.27 0.69
C GLU A 140 9.91 -6.14 1.29
N LYS A 141 10.45 -4.92 1.33
CA LYS A 141 11.79 -4.64 1.86
C LYS A 141 11.91 -4.94 3.35
N CYS A 142 10.87 -4.60 4.11
CA CYS A 142 10.77 -4.92 5.53
C CYS A 142 10.53 -6.42 5.79
N GLY A 143 10.27 -7.21 4.76
CA GLY A 143 9.96 -8.63 4.88
C GLY A 143 8.66 -8.90 5.64
N LEU A 144 7.68 -8.01 5.55
CA LEU A 144 6.37 -8.21 6.20
C LEU A 144 5.63 -9.37 5.52
N ASP A 145 4.79 -10.06 6.29
CA ASP A 145 3.81 -10.99 5.73
C ASP A 145 2.47 -10.26 5.47
N GLU A 146 1.47 -10.97 4.94
CA GLU A 146 0.15 -10.41 4.63
C GLU A 146 -0.48 -9.73 5.87
N LYS A 147 -0.37 -10.37 7.03
CA LYS A 147 -0.88 -9.85 8.29
C LYS A 147 -0.15 -8.58 8.73
N GLY A 148 1.18 -8.57 8.66
CA GLY A 148 2.00 -7.40 8.98
C GLY A 148 1.72 -6.20 8.08
N MET A 149 1.46 -6.43 6.78
CA MET A 149 1.02 -5.38 5.87
C MET A 149 -0.31 -4.76 6.31
N ASP A 150 -1.32 -5.58 6.58
CA ASP A 150 -2.64 -5.10 6.99
C ASP A 150 -2.60 -4.38 8.35
N GLU A 151 -1.77 -4.84 9.29
CA GLU A 151 -1.55 -4.19 10.59
C GLU A 151 -0.85 -2.83 10.44
N LEU A 152 0.20 -2.74 9.62
CA LEU A 152 0.86 -1.47 9.33
C LEU A 152 -0.09 -0.50 8.62
N ALA A 153 -0.86 -0.97 7.64
CA ALA A 153 -1.82 -0.12 6.93
C ALA A 153 -2.86 0.48 7.89
N ARG A 154 -3.42 -0.34 8.78
CA ARG A 154 -4.33 0.13 9.85
C ARG A 154 -3.66 1.13 10.77
N ALA A 155 -2.43 0.87 11.23
CA ALA A 155 -1.71 1.80 12.09
C ALA A 155 -1.44 3.15 11.43
N VAL A 156 -1.14 3.17 10.13
CA VAL A 156 -0.89 4.42 9.39
C VAL A 156 -2.18 5.20 9.13
N VAL A 157 -3.30 4.51 8.86
CA VAL A 157 -4.57 5.17 8.51
C VAL A 157 -5.41 5.57 9.73
N ILE A 158 -5.47 4.74 10.78
CA ILE A 158 -6.35 4.93 11.96
C ILE A 158 -5.78 5.99 12.94
N PHE A 159 -4.46 6.15 13.06
CA PHE A 159 -3.85 7.16 13.96
C PHE A 159 -3.92 8.62 13.46
N ARG A 160 -4.90 8.92 12.58
CA ARG A 160 -5.28 10.28 12.14
C ARG A 160 -6.68 10.70 12.62
N GLY A 161 -7.33 9.93 13.50
CA GLY A 161 -8.52 10.34 14.26
C GLY A 161 -8.12 10.93 15.60
#